data_AF-A0A536UYK7-F1
#
_entry.id   AF-A0A536UYK7-F1
#
_cell.length_a   1.000
_cell.length_b   1.000
_cell.length_c   1.000
_cell.angle_alpha   90.00
_cell.angle_beta   90.00
_cell.angle_gamma   90.00
#
_symmetry.space_group_name_H-M   'P 1'
#
loop_
_entity.id
_entity.type
_entity.pdbx_description
1 polymer ?
#
loop_
_entity_poly.entity_id
_entity_poly.type
_entity_poly.pdbx_seq_one_letter_code
_entity_poly.pdbx_strand_id
1 'polypeptide(L)' 'MPYNSVADLPKAQTDQYNPHQKEAFLKAFNNAYKEYGGDESRAFAVAHSAAKKAGEKPGPG' A
#
# COMPACT_ATOMS: atom_id res chain seq x y z
N MET A 1 6.76 11.95 2.70
CA MET A 1 5.83 12.52 1.69
C MET A 1 4.89 11.41 1.22
N PRO A 2 3.59 11.67 1.00
CA PRO A 2 2.71 10.69 0.38
C PRO A 2 3.16 10.40 -1.06
N TYR A 3 3.01 9.16 -1.50
CA TYR A 3 3.38 8.75 -2.85
C TYR A 3 2.28 9.15 -3.84
N ASN A 4 2.66 9.68 -5.01
CA ASN A 4 1.69 10.10 -6.03
C ASN A 4 1.16 8.91 -6.84
N SER A 5 1.99 7.90 -7.05
CA SER A 5 1.68 6.78 -7.93
C SER A 5 2.30 5.49 -7.42
N VAL A 6 1.79 4.35 -7.90
CA VAL A 6 2.36 3.04 -7.58
C VAL A 6 3.81 2.87 -8.08
N ALA A 7 4.25 3.70 -9.03
CA ALA A 7 5.61 3.70 -9.55
C ALA A 7 6.60 4.42 -8.63
N ASP A 8 6.12 5.35 -7.79
CA ASP A 8 6.90 6.01 -6.74
C ASP A 8 7.12 5.12 -5.51
N LEU A 9 6.35 4.04 -5.38
CA LEU A 9 6.49 3.12 -4.25
C LEU A 9 7.85 2.42 -4.30
N PRO A 10 8.46 2.13 -3.13
CA PRO A 10 9.72 1.40 -3.08
C PRO A 10 9.54 0.02 -3.72
N LYS A 11 10.24 -0.20 -4.84
CA LYS A 11 10.18 -1.46 -5.59
C LYS A 11 10.51 -2.65 -4.70
N ALA A 12 11.53 -2.57 -3.85
CA ALA A 12 11.88 -3.66 -2.92
C ALA A 12 10.71 -4.12 -2.03
N GLN A 13 9.77 -3.23 -1.68
CA GLN A 13 8.60 -3.57 -0.85
C GLN A 13 7.41 -4.04 -1.70
N THR A 14 7.29 -3.53 -2.93
CA THR A 14 6.10 -3.67 -3.76
C THR A 14 6.28 -4.57 -4.98
N ASP A 15 7.49 -5.03 -5.30
CA ASP A 15 7.78 -5.86 -6.47
C ASP A 15 6.96 -7.16 -6.47
N GLN A 16 6.77 -7.73 -5.29
CA GLN A 16 5.94 -8.92 -5.04
C GLN A 16 4.43 -8.72 -5.28
N TYR A 17 3.97 -7.47 -5.47
CA TYR A 17 2.56 -7.12 -5.56
C TYR A 17 2.10 -6.86 -7.00
N ASN A 18 0.91 -7.36 -7.31
CA ASN A 18 0.21 -7.06 -8.55
C ASN A 18 -0.22 -5.57 -8.60
N PRO A 19 -0.54 -5.02 -9.79
CA PRO A 19 -0.96 -3.61 -9.92
C PRO A 19 -2.08 -3.22 -8.96
N HIS A 20 -3.10 -4.07 -8.81
CA HIS A 20 -4.22 -3.85 -7.90
C HIS A 20 -3.79 -3.78 -6.42
N GLN A 21 -2.86 -4.65 -6.02
CA GLN A 21 -2.32 -4.66 -4.66
C GLN A 21 -1.44 -3.43 -4.40
N LYS A 22 -0.67 -2.98 -5.39
CA LYS A 22 0.11 -1.73 -5.32
C LYS A 22 -0.78 -0.50 -5.17
N GLU A 23 -1.92 -0.46 -5.86
CA GLU A 23 -2.89 0.64 -5.69
C GLU A 23 -3.50 0.65 -4.29
N ALA A 24 -3.87 -0.52 -3.76
CA ALA A 24 -4.35 -0.65 -2.39
C ALA A 24 -3.28 -0.23 -1.38
N PHE A 25 -2.02 -0.62 -1.60
CA PHE A 25 -0.87 -0.20 -0.81
C PHE A 25 -0.74 1.33 -0.81
N LEU A 26 -0.75 1.96 -1.98
CA LEU A 26 -0.61 3.41 -2.13
C LEU A 26 -1.65 4.18 -1.32
N LYS A 27 -2.93 3.81 -1.49
CA LYS A 27 -4.04 4.45 -0.77
C LYS A 27 -3.92 4.29 0.74
N ALA A 28 -3.62 3.07 1.19
CA ALA A 28 -3.50 2.77 2.60
C ALA A 28 -2.29 3.47 3.22
N PHE A 29 -1.14 3.52 2.52
CA PHE A 29 0.04 4.24 2.96
C PHE A 29 -0.26 5.73 3.12
N ASN A 30 -0.81 6.38 2.10
CA ASN A 30 -1.08 7.82 2.14
C ASN A 30 -2.08 8.18 3.24
N ASN A 31 -3.09 7.34 3.46
CA ASN A 31 -4.06 7.53 4.54
C ASN A 31 -3.39 7.37 5.92
N ALA A 32 -2.68 6.27 6.15
CA ALA A 32 -1.99 6.00 7.40
C ALA A 32 -0.89 7.04 7.70
N TYR A 33 -0.13 7.46 6.69
CA TYR A 33 0.88 8.51 6.84
C TYR A 33 0.26 9.81 7.35
N LYS A 34 -0.93 10.17 6.87
CA LYS A 34 -1.66 11.35 7.36
C LYS A 34 -2.21 11.13 8.78
N GLU A 35 -2.73 9.93 9.07
CA GLU A 35 -3.32 9.57 10.35
C GLU A 35 -2.29 9.49 11.49
N TYR A 36 -1.11 8.93 11.22
CA TYR A 36 -0.02 8.78 12.18
C TYR A 36 0.99 9.95 12.18
N GLY A 37 0.64 11.09 11.57
CA GLY A 37 1.46 12.30 11.62
C GLY A 37 2.82 12.17 10.92
N GLY A 38 2.92 11.33 9.89
CA GLY A 38 4.13 11.11 9.12
C GLY A 38 5.00 9.93 9.57
N ASP A 39 4.47 9.05 10.43
CA ASP A 39 5.16 7.79 10.78
C ASP A 39 5.13 6.81 9.59
N GLU A 40 6.24 6.77 8.85
CA GLU A 40 6.43 5.90 7.69
C GLU A 40 6.35 4.42 8.08
N SER A 41 6.94 4.01 9.20
CA SER A 41 6.98 2.60 9.61
C SER A 41 5.58 2.04 9.86
N ARG A 42 4.73 2.82 10.54
CA ARG A 42 3.31 2.47 10.73
C ARG A 42 2.54 2.49 9.42
N ALA A 43 2.77 3.51 8.58
CA ALA A 43 2.11 3.61 7.28
C ALA A 43 2.43 2.42 6.38
N PHE A 44 3.69 1.94 6.38
CA PHE A 44 4.12 0.74 5.68
C PHE A 44 3.40 -0.52 6.18
N ALA A 45 3.30 -0.71 7.50
CA ALA A 45 2.61 -1.87 8.07
C ALA A 45 1.13 -1.92 7.68
N VAL A 46 0.44 -0.78 7.71
CA VAL A 46 -0.96 -0.65 7.28
C VAL A 46 -1.09 -0.91 5.77
N ALA A 47 -0.19 -0.34 4.97
CA ALA A 47 -0.19 -0.51 3.52
C ALA A 47 0.04 -1.96 3.08
N HIS A 48 0.97 -2.67 3.72
CA HIS A 48 1.20 -4.10 3.48
C HIS A 48 -0.04 -4.95 3.79
N SER A 49 -0.72 -4.64 4.89
CA SER A 49 -1.95 -5.35 5.27
C SER A 49 -3.07 -5.12 4.24
N ALA A 50 -3.21 -3.89 3.75
CA ALA A 50 -4.18 -3.55 2.70
C ALA A 50 -3.84 -4.23 1.36
N ALA A 51 -2.57 -4.25 0.96
CA ALA A 51 -2.10 -4.90 -0.27
C ALA A 51 -2.32 -6.41 -0.25
N LYS A 52 -2.05 -7.07 0.88
CA LYS A 52 -2.35 -8.50 1.07
C LYS A 52 -3.85 -8.76 0.93
N LYS A 53 -4.68 -8.02 1.66
CA LYS A 53 -6.14 -8.14 1.59
C LYS A 53 -6.73 -7.88 0.21
N ALA A 54 -6.11 -7.00 -0.58
CA ALA A 54 -6.50 -6.73 -1.97
C ALA A 54 -6.13 -7.87 -2.92
N GLY A 55 -5.09 -8.66 -2.61
CA GLY A 55 -4.72 -9.86 -3.37
C GLY A 55 -5.45 -11.12 -2.90
N GLU A 56 -5.86 -11.17 -1.63
CA GLU A 56 -6.58 -12.30 -1.03
C GLU A 56 -8.08 -12.30 -1.33
N LYS A 57 -8.63 -11.19 -1.85
CA LYS A 57 -9.97 -11.21 -2.42
C LYS A 57 -9.87 -11.79 -3.84
N PRO A 58 -10.27 -13.05 -4.10
CA PRO A 58 -10.73 -13.36 -5.45
C PRO A 58 -11.85 -12.36 -5.74
N GLY A 59 -11.90 -11.80 -6.96
CA GLY A 59 -13.16 -11.26 -7.46
C GLY A 59 -14.27 -12.31 -7.30
N PRO A 60 -15.56 -11.93 -7.33
CA PRO A 60 -16.64 -12.91 -7.18
C PRO A 60 -16.39 -14.04 -8.19
N GLY A 61 -16.15 -15.24 -7.66
CA GLY A 61 -16.11 -16.47 -8.46
C GLY A 61 -17.46 -16.78 -9.05
#